data_AF-A0A151B6A6-F1
#
_entry.id   AF-A0A151B6A6-F1
#
_cell.length_a   1.000
_cell.length_b   1.000
_cell.length_c   1.000
_cell.angle_alpha   90.00
_cell.angle_beta   90.00
_cell.angle_gamma   90.00
#
_symmetry.space_group_name_H-M   'P 1'
#
loop_
_entity.id
_entity.type
_entity.pdbx_description
1 polymer ?
#
loop_
_entity_poly.entity_id
_entity_poly.type
_entity_poly.pdbx_seq_one_letter_code
_entity_poly.pdbx_strand_id
1 'polypeptide(L)' 'MVNCNNNYYNDNCGCGCCVKVLYECGCHCVNVSGRLVCDDGESIKVCDSCNRLTVIPKCKVCSMTFFPSCSCSCRG' A
#
# COMPACT_ATOMS: atom_id res chain seq x y z
N MET A 1 2.26 -8.77 8.22
CA MET A 1 2.04 -7.32 8.38
C MET A 1 3.38 -6.63 8.13
N VAL A 2 3.43 -5.64 7.23
CA VAL A 2 4.66 -4.90 6.92
C VAL A 2 4.88 -3.90 8.06
N ASN A 3 5.79 -4.23 8.98
CA ASN A 3 6.07 -3.42 10.16
C ASN A 3 6.76 -2.11 9.74
N CYS A 4 6.12 -0.98 10.04
CA CYS A 4 6.52 0.37 9.67
C CYS A 4 7.81 0.90 10.35
N ASN A 5 8.56 0.05 11.05
CA ASN A 5 9.68 0.47 11.88
C ASN A 5 11.04 0.57 11.13
N ASN A 6 11.05 0.35 9.82
CA ASN A 6 12.25 0.48 8.99
C ASN A 6 12.03 1.47 7.84
N ASN A 7 12.43 2.73 8.07
CA ASN A 7 13.16 3.62 7.16
C ASN A 7 13.08 3.33 5.63
N TYR A 8 11.89 3.33 5.04
CA TYR A 8 11.69 3.40 3.58
C TYR A 8 10.82 4.62 3.20
N TYR A 9 10.96 5.71 3.93
CA TYR A 9 10.36 7.01 3.63
C TYR A 9 11.31 7.91 2.81
N ASN A 10 12.04 7.34 1.86
CA ASN A 10 12.97 8.12 1.04
C ASN A 10 12.78 7.77 -0.44
N ASP A 11 11.90 8.53 -1.09
CA ASP A 11 11.75 8.82 -2.53
C ASP A 11 11.64 7.66 -3.55
N ASN A 12 11.76 6.42 -3.13
CA ASN A 12 11.53 5.25 -3.96
C ASN A 12 10.65 4.28 -3.19
N CYS A 13 9.48 3.98 -3.74
CA CYS A 13 8.58 3.00 -3.19
C CYS A 13 9.32 1.66 -3.07
N GLY A 14 9.70 1.34 -1.83
CA GLY A 14 10.62 0.24 -1.52
C GLY A 14 10.09 -1.14 -1.91
N CYS A 15 10.74 -2.17 -1.39
CA CYS A 15 10.37 -3.56 -1.60
C CYS A 15 9.15 -3.96 -0.77
N GLY A 16 7.95 -3.62 -1.26
CA GLY A 16 6.67 -3.98 -0.66
C GLY A 16 5.95 -5.07 -1.45
N CYS A 17 5.13 -5.87 -0.76
CA CYS A 17 4.22 -6.81 -1.43
C CYS A 17 3.19 -6.03 -2.25
N CYS A 18 2.82 -6.53 -3.43
CA CYS A 18 1.70 -5.94 -4.15
C CYS A 18 0.40 -6.18 -3.40
N VAL A 19 -0.40 -5.13 -3.32
CA VAL A 19 -1.71 -5.14 -2.70
C VAL A 19 -2.71 -4.45 -3.58
N LYS A 20 -3.94 -4.92 -3.47
CA LYS A 20 -5.13 -4.23 -3.97
C LYS A 20 -5.99 -3.91 -2.76
N VAL A 21 -6.25 -2.63 -2.54
CA VAL A 21 -7.04 -2.12 -1.43
C VAL A 21 -8.31 -1.53 -2.01
N LEU A 22 -9.45 -2.01 -1.53
CA LEU A 22 -10.75 -1.42 -1.77
C LEU A 22 -11.11 -0.60 -0.53
N TYR A 23 -11.33 0.70 -0.70
CA TYR A 23 -11.70 1.59 0.39
C TYR A 23 -12.85 2.51 0.00
N GLU A 24 -13.63 2.92 0.99
CA GLU A 24 -14.73 3.86 0.81
C GLU A 24 -14.23 5.31 0.82
N CYS A 25 -14.53 6.03 -0.25
CA CYS A 25 -14.33 7.47 -0.36
C CYS A 25 -15.70 8.14 -0.50
N GLY A 26 -16.33 8.44 0.64
CA GLY A 26 -17.72 8.94 0.65
C GLY A 26 -18.70 7.82 0.34
N CYS A 27 -19.55 8.00 -0.68
CA CYS A 27 -20.56 7.01 -1.07
C CYS A 27 -20.07 6.00 -2.13
N HIS A 28 -18.77 5.99 -2.45
CA HIS A 28 -18.21 5.18 -3.52
C HIS A 28 -17.03 4.35 -3.01
N CYS A 29 -16.92 3.11 -3.47
CA CYS A 29 -15.75 2.27 -3.24
C CYS A 29 -14.70 2.57 -4.32
N VAL A 30 -13.50 2.94 -3.90
CA VAL A 30 -12.36 3.22 -4.75
C VAL A 30 -11.36 2.07 -4.61
N ASN A 31 -10.80 1.66 -5.74
CA ASN A 31 -9.79 0.63 -5.77
C ASN A 31 -8.41 1.25 -5.99
N VAL A 32 -7.47 0.93 -5.12
CA VAL A 32 -6.06 1.30 -5.25
C VAL A 32 -5.24 0.02 -5.32
N SER A 33 -4.42 -0.08 -6.36
CA SER A 33 -3.49 -1.20 -6.56
C SER A 33 -2.07 -0.66 -6.58
N GLY A 34 -1.16 -1.31 -5.89
CA GLY A 34 0.22 -0.86 -5.79
C GLY A 34 1.03 -1.72 -4.84
N ARG A 35 2.18 -1.22 -4.41
CA ARG A 35 3.01 -1.86 -3.38
C ARG A 35 2.60 -1.37 -2.00
N LEU A 36 2.40 -2.29 -1.07
CA LEU A 36 2.22 -1.98 0.34
C LEU A 36 3.56 -1.50 0.90
N VAL A 37 3.61 -0.22 1.24
CA VAL A 37 4.78 0.41 1.84
C VAL A 37 4.75 0.22 3.36
N CYS A 38 3.56 0.34 3.96
CA CYS A 38 3.41 0.38 5.41
C CYS A 38 1.99 -0.03 5.83
N ASP A 39 1.90 -0.76 6.94
CA ASP A 39 0.67 -0.90 7.73
C ASP A 39 0.98 -0.50 9.18
N ASP A 40 0.53 0.69 9.59
CA ASP A 40 0.77 1.24 10.93
C ASP A 40 -0.38 0.96 11.93
N GLY A 41 -1.29 0.04 11.60
CA GLY A 41 -2.40 -0.34 12.46
C GLY A 41 -3.63 0.59 12.35
N GLU A 42 -3.41 1.87 12.06
CA GLU A 42 -4.46 2.89 11.84
C GLU A 42 -4.69 3.17 10.35
N SER A 43 -3.64 3.07 9.55
CA SER A 43 -3.65 3.38 8.13
C SER A 43 -2.81 2.40 7.33
N ILE A 44 -3.07 2.37 6.03
CA ILE A 44 -2.35 1.56 5.05
C ILE A 44 -1.78 2.50 4.01
N LYS A 45 -0.49 2.37 3.75
CA LYS A 45 0.23 3.21 2.80
C LYS A 45 0.58 2.37 1.58
N VAL A 46 0.00 2.73 0.45
CA VAL A 46 0.20 2.04 -0.83
C VAL A 46 0.87 2.99 -1.79
N CYS A 47 1.90 2.52 -2.49
CA CYS A 47 2.51 3.28 -3.57
C CYS A 47 2.14 2.68 -4.93
N ASP A 48 1.67 3.51 -5.85
CA ASP A 48 1.32 3.11 -7.21
C ASP A 48 2.55 3.05 -8.14
N SER A 49 2.32 2.65 -9.40
CA SER A 49 3.36 2.60 -10.43
C SER A 49 3.92 3.97 -10.84
N CYS A 50 3.26 5.05 -10.45
CA CYS A 50 3.65 6.43 -10.74
C CYS A 50 4.42 7.07 -9.57
N ASN A 51 4.90 6.26 -8.61
CA ASN A 51 5.53 6.70 -7.36
C ASN A 51 4.63 7.64 -6.51
N ARG A 52 3.30 7.53 -6.64
CA ARG A 52 2.37 8.28 -5.79
C ARG A 52 2.01 7.47 -4.57
N LEU A 53 2.25 8.05 -3.40
CA LEU A 53 1.86 7.48 -2.12
C LEU A 53 0.39 7.80 -1.83
N THR A 54 -0.41 6.75 -1.64
CA THR A 54 -1.79 6.84 -1.18
C THR A 54 -1.86 6.33 0.26
N VAL A 55 -2.38 7.16 1.17
CA VAL A 55 -2.61 6.79 2.57
C VAL A 55 -4.10 6.54 2.75
N ILE A 56 -4.45 5.33 3.18
CA ILE A 56 -5.81 4.85 3.29
C ILE A 56 -6.08 4.54 4.77
N PRO A 57 -7.01 5.24 5.43
CA PRO A 57 -7.41 4.92 6.81
C PRO A 57 -8.02 3.53 6.86
N LYS A 58 -7.61 2.68 7.81
CA LYS A 58 -8.15 1.32 7.96
C LYS A 58 -9.64 1.30 8.23
N CYS A 59 -10.16 2.31 8.93
CA CYS A 59 -11.60 2.49 9.16
C CYS A 59 -12.42 2.66 7.86
N LYS A 60 -11.77 2.96 6.74
CA LYS A 60 -12.41 3.07 5.41
C LYS A 60 -12.11 1.88 4.51
N VAL A 61 -11.27 0.94 4.93
CA VAL A 61 -10.91 -0.21 4.09
C VAL A 61 -12.01 -1.25 4.16
N CYS A 62 -12.62 -1.51 3.02
CA CYS A 62 -13.65 -2.53 2.86
C CYS A 62 -13.01 -3.91 2.66
N SER A 63 -11.92 -3.97 1.90
CA SER A 63 -11.21 -5.22 1.61
C SER A 63 -9.76 -4.97 1.18
N MET A 64 -8.89 -5.93 1.46
CA MET A 64 -7.50 -5.93 1.04
C MET A 64 -7.12 -7.30 0.50
N THR A 65 -6.45 -7.33 -0.65
CA THR A 65 -5.92 -8.55 -1.27
C THR A 65 -4.43 -8.42 -1.48
N PHE A 66 -3.68 -9.43 -1.04
CA PHE A 66 -2.24 -9.52 -1.22
C PHE A 66 -1.91 -10.39 -2.43
N PHE A 67 -1.00 -9.91 -3.29
CA PHE A 67 -0.49 -10.65 -4.44
C PHE A 67 0.96 -11.07 -4.16
N PRO A 68 1.19 -12.35 -3.80
CA PRO A 68 2.52 -12.84 -3.44
C PRO A 68 3.48 -12.92 -4.65
N SER A 69 2.97 -12.83 -5.88
CA SER A 69 3.73 -13.01 -7.12
C SER A 69 4.27 -11.70 -7.73
N CYS A 70 4.20 -10.59 -7.02
CA CYS A 70 4.77 -9.36 -7.57
C CYS A 70 6.29 -9.44 -7.61
N SER A 71 6.82 -9.49 -8.83
CA SER A 71 8.23 -9.31 -9.17
C SER A 71 8.68 -7.92 -8.75
N CYS A 72 8.97 -7.76 -7.46
CA CYS A 72 9.56 -6.57 -6.92
C CYS A 72 11.02 -6.57 -7.39
N SER A 73 11.31 -5.83 -8.46
CA SER A 73 12.66 -5.47 -8.86
C SER A 73 13.24 -4.51 -7.81
N CYS A 74 13.56 -5.07 -6.65
CA CYS A 74 14.40 -4.48 -5.63
C CYS A 74 15.81 -4.38 -6.21
N ARG A 75 16.11 -3.31 -6.94
CA ARG A 75 17.51 -2.93 -7.15
C ARG A 75 18.01 -2.42 -5.80
N GLY A 76 18.64 -3.33 -5.05
CA GLY A 76 19.53 -2.98 -3.94
C GLY A 76 20.77 -2.26 -4.44
#